data_AF-A0A6N9VJN5-F1
#
_entry.id   AF-A0A6N9VJN5-F1
#
_cell.length_a   1.000
_cell.length_b   1.000
_cell.length_c   1.000
_cell.angle_alpha   90.00
_cell.angle_beta   90.00
_cell.angle_gamma   90.00
#
_symmetry.space_group_name_H-M   'P 1'
#
loop_
_entity.id
_entity.type
_entity.pdbx_description
1 polymer ?
#
loop_
_entity_poly.entity_id
_entity_poly.type
_entity_poly.pdbx_seq_one_letter_code
_entity_poly.pdbx_strand_id
1 'polypeptide(L)' 'KGIKVMDQRLISTSAVRCVGNTLILQGRVYSPPYTVTAVGDQKKLKEALAASPEIQNYMLYVNAYGLGWKVE' A
#
# COMPACT_ATOMS: atom_id res chain seq x y z
N LYS A 1 0.97 17.36 1.26
CA LYS A 1 0.58 16.03 0.73
C LYS A 1 1.76 15.08 0.92
N GLY A 2 1.52 13.82 1.24
CA GLY A 2 2.59 12.85 1.49
C GLY A 2 2.06 11.44 1.62
N ILE A 3 2.93 10.46 1.39
CA ILE A 3 2.62 9.03 1.47
C ILE A 3 3.66 8.38 2.39
N LYS A 4 3.19 7.45 3.22
CA LYS A 4 4.00 6.64 4.11
C LYS A 4 3.65 5.18 3.87
N VAL A 5 4.66 4.32 3.82
CA VAL A 5 4.49 2.87 3.84
C VAL A 5 5.18 2.37 5.10
N MET A 6 4.43 1.68 5.95
CA MET A 6 4.86 1.33 7.31
C MET A 6 5.28 2.60 8.07
N ASP A 7 6.53 2.66 8.53
CA ASP A 7 7.09 3.80 9.26
C ASP A 7 7.91 4.72 8.36
N GLN A 8 8.01 4.42 7.06
CA GLN A 8 8.88 5.11 6.13
C GLN A 8 8.10 6.04 5.23
N ARG A 9 8.46 7.34 5.28
CA ARG A 9 7.91 8.34 4.37
C ARG A 9 8.50 8.13 2.98
N LEU A 10 7.63 8.05 1.98
CA LEU A 10 8.05 8.02 0.59
C LEU A 10 8.26 9.45 0.07
N ILE A 11 9.42 9.66 -0.53
CA ILE A 11 9.76 10.85 -1.33
C ILE A 11 10.02 10.41 -2.78
N SER A 12 10.18 11.36 -3.69
CA SER A 12 10.37 11.06 -5.12
C SER A 12 11.55 10.12 -5.41
N THR A 13 12.56 10.09 -4.54
CA THR A 13 13.75 9.23 -4.65
C THR A 13 13.67 7.96 -3.79
N SER A 14 12.55 7.71 -3.11
CA SER A 14 12.35 6.49 -2.34
C SER A 14 12.02 5.31 -3.25
N ALA A 15 12.66 4.17 -3.01
CA ALA A 15 12.36 2.91 -3.70
C ALA A 15 11.73 1.90 -2.75
N VAL A 16 10.66 1.23 -3.23
CA VAL A 16 10.07 0.06 -2.58
C VAL A 16 10.69 -1.17 -3.24
N ARG A 17 11.44 -1.97 -2.47
CA ARG A 17 12.06 -3.20 -2.98
C ARG A 17 11.36 -4.42 -2.40
N CYS A 18 10.91 -5.33 -3.25
CA CYS A 18 10.34 -6.60 -2.82
C CYS A 18 11.44 -7.64 -2.67
N VAL A 19 11.51 -8.31 -1.51
CA VAL A 19 12.39 -9.47 -1.28
C VAL A 19 11.53 -10.61 -0.72
N GLY A 20 11.16 -11.54 -1.61
CA GLY A 20 10.17 -12.58 -1.30
C GLY A 20 8.81 -11.96 -0.96
N ASN A 21 8.27 -12.33 0.20
CA ASN A 21 7.04 -11.76 0.73
C ASN A 21 7.27 -10.51 1.60
N THR A 22 8.52 -10.05 1.76
CA THR A 22 8.87 -8.90 2.60
C THR A 22 9.16 -7.66 1.77
N LEU A 23 8.90 -6.48 2.34
CA LEU A 23 9.26 -5.20 1.75
C LEU A 23 10.54 -4.68 2.39
N ILE A 24 11.49 -4.25 1.56
CA ILE A 24 12.67 -3.51 1.99
C ILE A 24 12.46 -2.03 1.67
N LEU A 25 12.36 -1.22 2.72
CA LEU A 25 12.21 0.23 2.67
C LEU A 25 13.39 0.87 3.37
N GLN A 26 14.22 1.62 2.63
CA GLN A 26 15.39 2.33 3.18
C GLN A 26 16.32 1.43 4.03
N GLY A 27 16.51 0.17 3.59
CA GLY A 27 17.35 -0.80 4.30
C GLY A 27 16.67 -1.53 5.47
N ARG A 28 15.40 -1.26 5.75
CA ARG A 28 14.61 -1.97 6.76
C ARG A 28 13.65 -2.96 6.11
N VAL A 29 13.60 -4.16 6.67
CA VAL A 29 12.71 -5.25 6.23
C VAL A 29 11.39 -5.17 7.00
N TYR A 30 10.28 -5.28 6.27
CA TYR A 30 8.93 -5.28 6.81
C TYR A 30 8.16 -6.53 6.34
N SER A 31 7.61 -7.27 7.29
CA SER A 31 6.69 -8.39 7.04
C SER A 31 5.23 -7.91 7.02
N PRO A 32 4.32 -8.63 6.35
CA PRO A 32 2.89 -8.33 6.40
C PRO A 32 2.33 -8.38 7.84
N PRO A 33 1.25 -7.65 8.17
CA PRO A 33 0.44 -6.81 7.28
C PRO A 33 1.05 -5.43 6.99
N TYR A 34 0.84 -4.94 5.76
CA TYR A 34 1.35 -3.64 5.32
C TYR A 34 0.34 -2.52 5.54
N THR A 35 0.80 -1.38 6.06
CA THR A 35 -0.02 -0.18 6.21
C THR A 35 0.49 0.94 5.31
N VAL A 36 -0.40 1.51 4.50
CA VAL A 36 -0.13 2.68 3.68
C VAL A 36 -0.94 3.85 4.22
N THR A 37 -0.29 4.97 4.52
CA THR A 37 -0.95 6.19 5.00
C THR A 37 -0.71 7.31 4.00
N ALA A 38 -1.76 8.03 3.62
CA ALA A 38 -1.66 9.17 2.72
C ALA A 38 -2.32 10.41 3.34
N VAL A 39 -1.74 11.58 3.08
CA VAL A 39 -2.29 12.88 3.51
C VAL A 39 -2.74 13.66 2.29
N GLY A 40 -4.05 13.88 2.18
CA GLY A 40 -4.70 14.59 1.07
C GLY A 40 -6.22 14.64 1.23
N ASP A 41 -6.92 14.96 0.14
CA ASP A 41 -8.38 14.93 0.07
C ASP A 41 -8.87 13.47 0.14
N GLN A 42 -9.50 13.11 1.25
CA GLN A 42 -9.94 11.73 1.51
C GLN A 42 -10.94 11.23 0.48
N LYS A 43 -11.83 12.09 -0.02
CA LYS A 43 -12.84 11.70 -1.02
C LYS A 43 -12.16 11.32 -2.32
N LYS A 44 -11.27 12.18 -2.82
CA LYS A 44 -10.49 11.91 -4.05
C LYS A 44 -9.61 10.67 -3.93
N LEU A 45 -8.99 10.46 -2.76
CA LEU A 45 -8.15 9.29 -2.52
C LEU A 45 -8.97 7.99 -2.50
N LYS A 46 -10.15 7.98 -1.85
CA LYS A 46 -11.04 6.83 -1.82
C LYS A 46 -11.62 6.51 -3.21
N GLU A 47 -12.00 7.53 -3.96
CA GLU A 47 -12.45 7.39 -5.36
C GLU A 47 -11.34 6.79 -6.24
N ALA A 48 -10.10 7.29 -6.11
CA ALA A 48 -8.95 6.76 -6.85
C ALA A 48 -8.65 5.30 -6.51
N LEU A 49 -8.76 4.91 -5.23
CA LEU A 49 -8.61 3.52 -4.81
C LEU A 49 -9.68 2.61 -5.41
N ALA A 50 -10.94 3.06 -5.45
CA ALA A 50 -12.05 2.29 -6.02
C ALA A 50 -11.97 2.15 -7.55
N ALA A 51 -11.41 3.17 -8.22
CA ALA A 51 -11.27 3.21 -9.67
C ALA A 51 -10.02 2.48 -10.20
N SER A 52 -9.05 2.13 -9.35
CA SER A 52 -7.80 1.48 -9.76
C SER A 52 -8.03 0.02 -10.18
N PRO A 53 -7.72 -0.35 -11.44
CA PRO A 53 -7.80 -1.75 -11.90
C PRO A 53 -6.87 -2.68 -11.11
N GLU A 54 -5.74 -2.17 -10.63
CA GLU A 54 -4.77 -2.92 -9.83
C GLU A 54 -5.35 -3.30 -8.47
N ILE A 55 -6.06 -2.38 -7.81
CA ILE A 55 -6.77 -2.66 -6.56
C ILE A 55 -7.95 -3.61 -6.81
N GLN A 56 -8.67 -3.45 -7.92
CA GLN A 56 -9.76 -4.38 -8.29
C GLN A 56 -9.23 -5.81 -8.47
N ASN A 57 -8.10 -5.99 -9.14
CA ASN A 57 -7.44 -7.30 -9.25
C ASN A 57 -6.98 -7.81 -7.88
N TYR A 58 -6.39 -6.95 -7.04
CA TYR A 58 -6.02 -7.32 -5.68
C TYR A 58 -7.21 -7.84 -4.86
N MET A 59 -8.38 -7.21 -5.00
CA MET A 59 -9.59 -7.66 -4.31
C MET A 59 -10.07 -9.06 -4.74
N LEU A 60 -9.79 -9.48 -5.98
CA LEU A 60 -10.04 -10.86 -6.41
C LEU A 60 -9.16 -11.84 -5.63
N TYR A 61 -7.90 -11.50 -5.40
CA TYR A 61 -6.99 -12.31 -4.58
C TYR A 61 -7.39 -12.29 -3.09
N VAL A 62 -7.88 -11.16 -2.58
CA VAL A 62 -8.46 -11.07 -1.23
C VAL A 62 -9.60 -12.07 -1.06
N ASN A 63 -10.50 -12.14 -2.04
CA ASN A 63 -11.62 -13.08 -2.00
C ASN A 63 -11.15 -14.53 -2.17
N ALA A 64 -10.30 -14.82 -3.15
CA ALA A 64 -9.87 -16.18 -3.47
C ALA A 64 -8.94 -16.81 -2.40
N TYR A 65 -8.10 -16.00 -1.75
CA TYR A 65 -7.04 -16.48 -0.84
C TYR A 65 -7.20 -15.99 0.60
N GLY A 66 -8.24 -15.22 0.92
CA GLY A 66 -8.48 -14.71 2.27
C GLY A 66 -7.46 -13.67 2.74
N LEU A 67 -6.91 -12.87 1.82
CA LEU A 67 -5.96 -11.79 2.17
C LEU A 67 -6.67 -10.66 2.93
N GLY A 68 -5.94 -9.94 3.79
CA GLY A 68 -6.50 -8.79 4.51
C GLY A 68 -6.61 -7.53 3.63
N TRP A 69 -7.75 -6.83 3.71
CA TRP A 69 -7.94 -5.51 3.12
C TRP A 69 -8.75 -4.61 4.06
N LYS A 70 -8.25 -3.41 4.32
CA LYS A 70 -8.91 -2.41 5.17
C LYS A 70 -8.55 -1.01 4.69
N VAL A 71 -9.55 -0.14 4.56
CA VAL A 71 -9.40 1.27 4.20
C VAL A 71 -10.16 2.12 5.21
N GLU A 72 -9.50 3.13 5.77
CA GLU A 72 -10.05 4.06 6.77
C GLU A 72 -9.88 5.52 6.28
#